data_AF-A0A076H3W5-F1
#
_entry.id   AF-A0A076H3W5-F1
#
_cell.length_a   1.000
_cell.length_b   1.000
_cell.length_c   1.000
_cell.angle_alpha   90.00
_cell.angle_beta   90.00
_cell.angle_gamma   90.00
#
_symmetry.space_group_name_H-M   'P 1'
#
loop_
_entity.id
_entity.type
_entity.pdbx_description
1 polymer ?
#
loop_
_entity_poly.entity_id
_entity_poly.type
_entity_poly.pdbx_seq_one_letter_code
_entity_poly.pdbx_strand_id
1 'polypeptide(L)'
;MRAFLLSLLLSPLTPANAEQPEIKCPGNNTIEMRWCASESLQESKAALEKKLSPEMLERWEAATKEVCAAAYIPYQQGTIYPQLVVGCGDRLNRVLLEELRGLGS
;
A
#
# COMPACT_ATOMS: atom_id res chain seq x y z
N MET A 1 -44.20 -29.92 -0.75
CA MET A 1 -42.81 -29.67 -0.29
C MET A 1 -41.78 -29.43 -1.41
N ARG A 2 -42.15 -29.42 -2.71
CA ARG A 2 -41.21 -29.17 -3.82
C ARG A 2 -41.22 -27.74 -4.39
N ALA A 3 -42.27 -26.96 -4.13
CA ALA A 3 -42.43 -25.62 -4.69
C ALA A 3 -41.64 -24.52 -3.94
N PHE A 4 -41.33 -24.73 -2.66
CA PHE A 4 -40.59 -23.74 -1.85
C PHE A 4 -39.08 -23.67 -2.18
N LEU A 5 -38.52 -24.68 -2.84
CA LEU A 5 -37.09 -24.73 -3.18
C LEU A 5 -36.75 -23.90 -4.43
N LEU A 6 -37.73 -23.61 -5.28
CA LEU A 6 -37.53 -22.81 -6.50
C LEU A 6 -37.55 -21.29 -6.23
N SER A 7 -38.09 -20.86 -5.09
CA SER A 7 -38.19 -19.43 -4.74
C SER A 7 -36.88 -18.81 -4.24
N LEU A 8 -35.90 -19.62 -3.81
CA LEU A 8 -34.59 -19.13 -3.37
C LEU A 8 -33.68 -18.72 -4.54
N LEU A 9 -33.91 -19.27 -5.74
CA LEU A 9 -33.10 -19.01 -6.94
C LEU A 9 -33.42 -17.67 -7.63
N LEU A 10 -34.51 -16.99 -7.25
CA LEU A 10 -34.90 -15.70 -7.81
C LEU A 10 -34.51 -14.48 -6.95
N SER A 11 -33.73 -14.68 -5.89
CA SER A 11 -33.23 -13.54 -5.11
C SER A 11 -32.15 -12.83 -5.92
N PRO A 12 -32.34 -11.56 -6.33
CA PRO A 12 -31.29 -10.81 -7.01
C PRO A 12 -30.10 -10.72 -6.06
N LEU A 13 -28.95 -11.24 -6.50
CA LEU A 13 -27.67 -11.04 -5.84
C LEU A 13 -27.34 -9.56 -5.95
N THR A 14 -27.88 -8.75 -5.03
CA THR A 14 -27.39 -7.39 -4.85
C THR A 14 -25.92 -7.51 -4.46
N PRO A 15 -25.00 -6.86 -5.18
CA PRO A 15 -23.61 -6.82 -4.75
C PRO A 15 -23.60 -6.17 -3.37
N ALA A 16 -23.30 -6.97 -2.34
CA ALA A 16 -23.05 -6.45 -1.01
C ALA A 16 -21.77 -5.63 -1.11
N ASN A 17 -21.93 -4.31 -1.23
CA ASN A 17 -20.81 -3.39 -1.10
C ASN A 17 -20.44 -3.41 0.38
N ALA A 18 -19.49 -4.28 0.75
CA ALA A 18 -18.95 -4.30 2.09
C ALA A 18 -18.18 -2.99 2.28
N GLU A 19 -18.74 -2.10 3.09
CA GLU A 19 -18.08 -0.86 3.50
C GLU A 19 -16.73 -1.23 4.12
N GLN A 20 -15.64 -0.68 3.57
CA GLN A 20 -14.32 -0.97 4.12
C GLN A 20 -14.26 -0.41 5.54
N PRO A 21 -13.84 -1.21 6.54
CA PRO A 21 -13.74 -0.73 7.89
C PRO A 21 -12.77 0.45 7.94
N GLU A 22 -13.11 1.48 8.72
CA GLU A 22 -12.23 2.62 8.95
C GLU A 22 -11.01 2.14 9.78
N ILE A 23 -9.87 1.94 9.11
CA ILE A 23 -8.63 1.47 9.74
C ILE A 23 -7.87 2.67 10.30
N LYS A 24 -7.66 2.72 11.62
CA LYS A 24 -6.79 3.71 12.27
C LYS A 24 -5.33 3.28 12.20
N CYS A 25 -4.47 4.10 11.59
CA CYS A 25 -3.04 3.80 11.51
C CYS A 25 -2.28 4.21 12.79
N PRO A 26 -1.35 3.36 13.30
CA PRO A 26 -0.66 2.25 12.61
C PRO A 26 -1.37 0.89 12.58
N GLY A 27 -2.60 0.77 13.08
CA GLY A 27 -3.33 -0.50 13.18
C GLY A 27 -3.01 -1.27 14.46
N ASN A 28 -3.89 -2.18 14.86
CA ASN A 28 -3.76 -2.98 16.09
C ASN A 28 -3.41 -4.46 15.82
N ASN A 29 -3.53 -4.92 14.57
CA ASN A 29 -3.18 -6.27 14.16
C ASN A 29 -2.38 -6.27 12.87
N THR A 30 -1.81 -7.42 12.50
CA THR A 30 -0.90 -7.56 11.35
C THR A 30 -1.54 -7.17 10.01
N ILE A 31 -2.85 -7.37 9.85
CA ILE A 31 -3.57 -7.00 8.62
C ILE A 31 -3.68 -5.47 8.53
N GLU A 32 -4.12 -4.83 9.61
CA GLU A 32 -4.22 -3.37 9.69
C GLU A 32 -2.85 -2.70 9.56
N MET A 33 -1.81 -3.23 10.22
CA MET A 33 -0.44 -2.73 10.07
C MET A 33 0.05 -2.82 8.63
N ARG A 34 -0.26 -3.93 7.92
CA ARG A 34 0.07 -4.06 6.50
C ARG A 34 -0.66 -3.04 5.65
N TRP A 35 -1.94 -2.84 5.91
CA TRP A 35 -2.75 -1.83 5.23
C TRP A 35 -2.16 -0.44 5.42
N CYS A 36 -1.88 -0.06 6.67
CA CYS A 36 -1.31 1.24 7.00
C CYS A 36 0.06 1.50 6.37
N ALA A 37 0.91 0.49 6.27
CA ALA A 37 2.18 0.62 5.55
C ALA A 37 1.96 0.91 4.05
N SER A 38 1.00 0.23 3.42
CA SER A 38 0.65 0.45 2.01
C SER A 38 0.09 1.85 1.78
N GLU A 39 -0.83 2.31 2.64
CA GLU A 39 -1.39 3.66 2.56
C GLU A 39 -0.30 4.72 2.72
N SER A 40 0.59 4.58 3.71
CA SER A 40 1.71 5.52 3.92
C SER A 40 2.62 5.62 2.69
N LEU A 41 2.94 4.48 2.05
CA LEU A 41 3.71 4.47 0.81
C LEU A 41 2.97 5.17 -0.34
N GLN A 42 1.65 4.96 -0.45
CA GLN A 42 0.85 5.63 -1.47
C GLN A 42 0.82 7.15 -1.26
N GLU A 43 0.66 7.61 -0.02
CA GLU A 43 0.69 9.04 0.31
C GLU A 43 2.02 9.69 -0.07
N SER A 44 3.15 9.07 0.28
CA SER A 44 4.47 9.62 -0.03
C SER A 44 4.79 9.55 -1.53
N LYS A 45 4.33 8.51 -2.23
CA LYS A 45 4.39 8.44 -3.70
C LYS A 45 3.58 9.57 -4.36
N ALA A 46 2.34 9.79 -3.93
CA ALA A 46 1.49 10.86 -4.46
C ALA A 46 2.07 12.26 -4.19
N ALA A 47 2.85 12.43 -3.12
CA ALA A 47 3.60 13.65 -2.89
C ALA A 47 4.79 13.81 -3.86
N LEU A 48 5.51 12.73 -4.18
CA LEU A 48 6.58 12.75 -5.18
C LEU A 48 6.06 12.96 -6.61
N GLU A 49 4.89 12.42 -6.96
CA GLU A 49 4.23 12.65 -8.26
C GLU A 49 4.05 14.14 -8.57
N LYS A 50 3.88 14.98 -7.54
CA LYS A 50 3.74 16.44 -7.68
C LYS A 50 5.08 17.16 -7.92
N LYS A 51 6.20 16.46 -7.77
CA LYS A 51 7.56 17.03 -7.79
C LYS A 51 8.43 16.45 -8.90
N LEU A 52 8.21 15.20 -9.28
CA LEU A 52 9.00 14.47 -10.27
C LEU A 52 8.25 14.35 -11.60
N SER A 53 8.99 14.24 -12.70
CA SER A 53 8.39 13.78 -13.95
C SER A 53 7.97 12.30 -13.82
N PRO A 54 6.99 11.82 -14.60
CA PRO A 54 6.58 10.42 -14.58
C PRO A 54 7.74 9.43 -14.79
N GLU A 55 8.66 9.76 -15.70
CA GLU A 55 9.84 8.94 -15.97
C GLU A 55 10.81 8.89 -14.76
N MET A 56 11.05 10.03 -14.10
CA MET A 56 11.89 10.06 -12.91
C MET A 56 11.26 9.30 -11.76
N LEU A 57 9.94 9.42 -11.58
CA LEU A 57 9.20 8.69 -10.57
C LEU A 57 9.29 7.17 -10.81
N GLU A 58 9.08 6.71 -12.03
CA GLU A 58 9.18 5.29 -12.37
C GLU A 58 10.57 4.73 -12.07
N ARG A 59 11.62 5.45 -12.47
CA ARG A 59 13.01 5.05 -12.18
C ARG A 59 13.29 5.05 -10.68
N TRP A 60 12.78 6.03 -9.95
CA TRP A 60 12.90 6.10 -8.50
C TRP A 60 12.20 4.93 -7.80
N GLU A 61 10.98 4.60 -8.21
CA GLU A 61 10.24 3.45 -7.69
C GLU A 61 10.95 2.12 -7.96
N ALA A 62 11.49 1.95 -9.16
CA ALA A 62 12.26 0.76 -9.50
C ALA A 62 13.53 0.63 -8.63
N ALA A 63 14.31 1.70 -8.53
CA ALA A 63 15.55 1.72 -7.75
C ALA A 63 15.30 1.51 -6.25
N THR A 64 14.32 2.21 -5.68
CA THR A 64 14.00 2.07 -4.24
C THR A 64 13.44 0.69 -3.93
N LYS A 65 12.61 0.10 -4.80
CA LYS A 65 12.12 -1.26 -4.64
C LYS A 65 13.26 -2.28 -4.62
N GLU A 66 14.23 -2.16 -5.52
CA GLU A 66 15.40 -3.05 -5.57
C GLU A 66 16.26 -2.91 -4.30
N VAL A 67 16.61 -1.68 -3.93
CA VAL A 67 17.42 -1.41 -2.73
C VAL A 67 16.73 -1.89 -1.47
N CYS A 68 15.43 -1.62 -1.31
CA CYS A 68 14.66 -2.05 -0.14
C CYS A 68 14.50 -3.58 -0.10
N ALA A 69 14.25 -4.25 -1.23
CA ALA A 69 14.22 -5.70 -1.28
C ALA A 69 15.57 -6.29 -0.83
N ALA A 70 16.68 -5.77 -1.38
CA ALA A 70 18.03 -6.19 -1.05
C ALA A 70 18.35 -6.00 0.45
N ALA A 71 18.02 -4.84 1.02
CA ALA A 71 18.27 -4.51 2.42
C ALA A 71 17.57 -5.47 3.41
N TYR A 72 16.40 -6.01 3.03
CA TYR A 72 15.60 -6.88 3.89
C TYR A 72 15.59 -8.35 3.45
N ILE A 73 16.49 -8.77 2.53
CA ILE A 73 16.67 -10.19 2.14
C ILE A 73 16.69 -11.15 3.35
N PRO A 74 17.37 -10.85 4.48
CA PRO A 74 17.39 -11.77 5.63
C PRO A 74 15.99 -12.14 6.17
N TYR A 75 14.98 -11.30 5.92
CA TYR A 75 13.62 -11.49 6.38
C TYR A 75 12.71 -12.14 5.34
N GLN A 76 13.19 -12.47 4.13
CA GLN A 76 12.37 -12.87 2.97
C GLN A 76 11.37 -14.00 3.26
N GLN A 77 11.69 -14.92 4.18
CA GLN A 77 10.83 -16.05 4.55
C GLN A 77 9.75 -15.68 5.60
N GLY A 78 9.83 -14.49 6.20
CA GLY A 78 8.92 -14.01 7.24
C GLY A 78 7.74 -13.23 6.67
N THR A 79 6.58 -13.32 7.34
CA THR A 79 5.37 -12.58 6.98
C THR A 79 5.49 -11.06 7.15
N ILE A 80 6.54 -10.61 7.84
CA ILE A 80 6.91 -9.20 8.04
C ILE A 80 7.64 -8.60 6.84
N TYR A 81 8.26 -9.42 5.98
CA TYR A 81 9.09 -8.93 4.86
C TYR A 81 8.39 -7.92 3.95
N PRO A 82 7.15 -8.15 3.49
CA PRO A 82 6.46 -7.16 2.67
C PRO A 82 6.28 -5.81 3.38
N GLN A 83 6.03 -5.82 4.69
CA GLN A 83 5.86 -4.60 5.49
C GLN A 83 7.19 -3.83 5.61
N LEU A 84 8.32 -4.54 5.77
CA LEU A 84 9.64 -3.93 5.82
C LEU A 84 10.02 -3.27 4.49
N VAL A 85 9.78 -3.95 3.37
CA VAL A 85 10.07 -3.42 2.03
C VAL A 85 9.20 -2.20 1.73
N VAL A 86 7.90 -2.27 1.99
CA VAL A 86 6.97 -1.14 1.78
C VAL A 86 7.33 0.05 2.68
N GLY A 87 7.56 -0.18 3.97
CA GLY A 87 7.95 0.88 4.91
C GLY A 87 9.32 1.49 4.60
N CYS A 88 10.23 0.73 3.98
CA CYS A 88 11.49 1.27 3.46
C CYS A 88 11.26 2.23 2.29
N GLY A 89 10.43 1.85 1.31
CA GLY A 89 10.09 2.71 0.18
C GLY A 89 9.45 4.03 0.65
N ASP A 90 8.52 3.96 1.61
CA ASP A 90 7.87 5.16 2.17
C ASP A 90 8.89 6.10 2.82
N ARG A 91 9.80 5.56 3.65
CA ARG A 91 10.87 6.36 4.28
C ARG A 91 11.78 7.01 3.24
N LEU A 92 12.19 6.29 2.20
CA LEU A 92 13.02 6.84 1.13
C LEU A 92 12.27 7.95 0.37
N ASN A 93 10.98 7.79 0.10
CA ASN A 93 10.17 8.84 -0.53
C ASN A 93 10.13 10.11 0.32
N ARG A 94 9.91 9.97 1.63
CA ARG A 94 9.87 11.10 2.57
C ARG A 94 11.22 11.82 2.66
N VAL A 95 12.32 11.08 2.70
CA VAL A 95 13.67 11.67 2.63
C VAL A 95 13.88 12.42 1.32
N LEU A 96 13.53 11.84 0.17
CA LEU A 96 13.66 12.55 -1.11
C LEU A 96 12.81 13.84 -1.14
N LEU A 97 11.59 13.80 -0.60
CA LEU A 97 10.74 14.98 -0.48
C LEU A 97 11.38 16.08 0.38
N GLU A 98 12.09 15.72 1.45
CA GLU A 98 12.85 16.65 2.29
C GLU A 98 14.04 17.25 1.53
N GLU A 99 14.83 16.44 0.83
CA GLU A 99 15.95 16.90 0.01
C GLU A 99 15.47 17.86 -1.11
N LEU A 100 14.36 17.54 -1.77
CA LEU A 100 13.77 18.39 -2.80
C LEU A 100 13.25 19.74 -2.26
N ARG A 101 12.89 19.83 -0.97
CA ARG A 101 12.56 21.13 -0.34
C ARG A 101 13.81 22.01 -0.23
N GLY A 102 14.97 21.42 0.03
CA GLY A 102 16.25 22.13 0.14
C GLY A 102 16.78 22.67 -1.20
N LEU A 103 16.30 22.14 -2.33
CA LEU A 103 16.69 22.55 -3.67
C LEU A 103 15.78 23.64 -4.29
N GLY A 104 14.69 24.00 -3.60
CA GLY A 104 13.70 24.99 -4.05
C GLY A 104 14.00 26.44 -3.63
N SER A 105 15.28 26.80 -3.50
CA SER A 105 15.77 28.17 -3.17
C SER A 105 16.32 28.89 -4.39
#